data_AF-A0A1V6KD59-F1
#
_entry.id   AF-A0A1V6KD59-F1
#
_cell.length_a   1.000
_cell.length_b   1.000
_cell.length_c   1.000
_cell.angle_alpha   90.00
_cell.angle_beta   90.00
_cell.angle_gamma   90.00
#
_symmetry.space_group_name_H-M   'P 1'
#
loop_
_entity.id
_entity.type
_entity.pdbx_description
1 polymer ?
#
loop_
_entity_poly.entity_id
_entity_poly.type
_entity_poly.pdbx_seq_one_letter_code
_entity_poly.pdbx_strand_id
1 'polypeptide(L)' 'MLSSAFVVSVERDPDGTAQNFLLEGGGWGHGVGLCQIGAAVMAVRGFRAEEILAHYFAGAQLRKLY' A
#
# COMPACT_ATOMS: atom_id res chain seq x y z
N MET A 1 -1.65 10.51 -3.26
CA MET A 1 -2.35 9.56 -4.14
C MET A 1 -2.93 8.45 -3.28
N LEU A 2 -4.27 8.33 -3.22
CA LEU A 2 -4.91 7.25 -2.46
C LEU A 2 -4.84 5.94 -3.25
N SER A 3 -4.87 4.81 -2.53
CA SER A 3 -4.87 3.46 -3.12
C SER A 3 -6.12 3.19 -3.96
N SER A 4 -6.03 2.24 -4.90
CA SER A 4 -7.20 1.70 -5.62
C SER A 4 -8.00 0.68 -4.81
N ALA A 5 -7.47 0.24 -3.66
CA ALA A 5 -8.18 -0.65 -2.75
C ALA A 5 -9.08 0.15 -1.81
N PHE A 6 -10.40 0.06 -2.02
CA PHE A 6 -11.41 0.70 -1.18
C PHE A 6 -12.68 -0.16 -1.06
N VAL A 7 -13.45 0.07 0.00
CA VAL A 7 -14.80 -0.47 0.20
C VAL A 7 -15.80 0.68 0.05
N VAL A 8 -16.98 0.38 -0.49
CA VAL A 8 -18.08 1.34 -0.63
C VAL A 8 -19.20 0.97 0.33
N SER A 9 -19.58 1.90 1.20
CA SER A 9 -20.82 1.84 1.96
C SER A 9 -21.83 2.86 1.43
N VAL A 10 -23.09 2.45 1.38
CA VAL A 10 -24.18 3.28 0.85
C VAL A 10 -25.11 3.65 1.99
N GLU A 11 -25.27 4.93 2.23
CA GLU A 11 -26.31 5.45 3.11
C GLU A 11 -27.57 5.65 2.27
N ARG A 12 -28.67 5.05 2.73
CA ARG A 12 -29.97 5.10 2.05
C ARG A 12 -30.98 5.80 2.92
N ASP A 13 -31.86 6.54 2.25
CA ASP A 13 -33.04 7.12 2.87
C ASP A 13 -34.09 6.04 3.23
N PRO A 14 -35.10 6.41 4.06
CA PRO A 14 -36.20 5.51 4.40
C PRO A 14 -36.99 4.99 3.19
N ASP A 15 -36.95 5.70 2.06
CA ASP A 15 -37.57 5.31 0.79
C ASP A 15 -36.69 4.36 -0.06
N GLY A 16 -35.47 4.05 0.42
CA GLY A 16 -34.49 3.18 -0.23
C GLY A 16 -33.57 3.89 -1.23
N THR A 17 -33.74 5.19 -1.46
CA THR A 17 -32.90 5.99 -2.36
C THR A 17 -31.51 6.16 -1.76
N ALA A 18 -30.46 5.95 -2.56
CA ALA A 18 -29.09 6.17 -2.11
C ALA A 18 -28.83 7.67 -1.97
N GLN A 19 -28.49 8.12 -0.76
CA GLN A 19 -28.15 9.51 -0.47
C GLN A 19 -26.65 9.75 -0.58
N ASN A 20 -25.85 8.92 0.09
CA ASN A 20 -24.39 9.07 0.14
C ASN A 20 -23.68 7.76 -0.18
N PHE A 21 -22.49 7.90 -0.76
CA PHE A 21 -21.53 6.83 -0.95
C PHE A 21 -20.26 7.19 -0.17
N LEU A 22 -19.94 6.41 0.85
CA LEU A 22 -18.70 6.52 1.59
C LEU A 22 -17.70 5.52 1.01
N LEU A 23 -16.55 6.04 0.56
CA LEU A 23 -15.45 5.24 0.02
C LEU A 23 -14.32 5.21 1.05
N GLU A 24 -14.10 4.05 1.66
CA GLU A 24 -13.05 3.85 2.65
C GLU A 24 -11.89 3.09 2.02
N GLY A 25 -10.77 3.78 1.82
CA GLY A 25 -9.57 3.24 1.18
C GLY A 25 -8.53 2.72 2.19
N GLY A 26 -7.69 1.79 1.75
CA GLY A 26 -6.55 1.27 2.49
C GLY A 26 -5.22 1.49 1.77
N GLY A 27 -4.28 2.20 2.41
CA GLY A 27 -2.94 2.46 1.88
C GLY A 27 -2.81 3.70 0.99
N TRP A 28 -1.59 3.97 0.51
CA TRP A 28 -1.25 5.17 -0.26
C TRP A 28 -0.28 4.81 -1.41
N GLY A 29 -0.67 5.13 -2.64
CA GLY A 29 0.03 4.74 -3.87
C GLY A 29 -0.54 3.48 -4.54
N HIS A 30 0.15 3.00 -5.58
CA HIS A 30 -0.34 1.92 -6.45
C HIS A 30 -0.07 0.50 -5.92
N GLY A 31 0.62 0.35 -4.79
CA GLY A 31 0.80 -0.95 -4.12
C GLY A 31 1.72 -1.96 -4.82
N VAL A 32 2.57 -1.53 -5.77
CA VAL A 32 3.51 -2.42 -6.48
C VAL A 32 4.95 -2.08 -6.11
N GLY A 33 5.76 -3.11 -5.86
CA GLY A 33 7.16 -2.95 -5.49
C GLY A 33 7.32 -2.56 -4.02
N LEU A 34 8.07 -1.49 -3.76
CA LEU A 34 8.51 -1.14 -2.40
C LEU A 34 7.52 -0.23 -1.66
N CYS A 35 6.99 -0.73 -0.54
CA CYS A 35 6.27 0.11 0.42
C CYS A 35 7.26 0.92 1.25
N GLN A 36 7.29 2.25 1.07
CA GLN A 36 8.26 3.14 1.71
C GLN A 36 8.15 3.12 3.24
N ILE A 37 6.93 3.15 3.79
CA ILE A 37 6.69 3.09 5.24
C ILE A 37 7.12 1.72 5.78
N GLY A 38 6.78 0.64 5.08
CA GLY A 38 7.20 -0.71 5.47
C GLY A 38 8.72 -0.87 5.46
N ALA A 39 9.41 -0.34 4.44
CA ALA A 39 10.87 -0.31 4.37
C ALA A 39 11.48 0.49 5.53
N ALA A 40 10.93 1.66 5.88
CA ALA A 40 11.39 2.44 7.03
C ALA A 40 11.23 1.68 8.36
N VAL A 41 10.09 1.00 8.57
CA VAL A 41 9.87 0.17 9.76
C VAL A 41 10.83 -1.02 9.81
N MET A 42 11.11 -1.67 8.68
CA MET A 42 12.13 -2.72 8.61
C MET A 42 13.53 -2.18 8.95
N ALA A 43 13.90 -1.01 8.45
CA ALA A 43 15.17 -0.39 8.80
C ALA A 43 15.27 -0.09 10.31
N VAL A 44 14.20 0.43 10.93
CA VAL A 44 14.13 0.64 12.40
C VAL A 44 14.26 -0.66 13.17
N ARG A 45 13.81 -1.78 12.62
CA ARG A 45 13.96 -3.12 13.19
C ARG A 45 15.33 -3.76 12.93
N GLY A 46 16.25 -3.05 12.26
CA GLY A 46 17.62 -3.49 12.04
C GLY A 46 17.87 -4.29 10.76
N PHE A 47 16.88 -4.41 9.87
CA PHE A 47 17.10 -5.04 8.58
C PHE A 47 17.98 -4.16 7.69
N ARG A 48 18.94 -4.77 6.99
CA ARG A 48 19.80 -4.09 6.03
C ARG A 48 19.04 -3.81 4.74
N ALA A 49 19.55 -2.85 3.96
CA ALA A 49 18.92 -2.43 2.70
C ALA A 49 18.71 -3.61 1.73
N GLU A 50 19.66 -4.54 1.67
CA GLU A 50 19.59 -5.73 0.80
C GLU A 50 18.45 -6.67 1.21
N GLU A 51 18.19 -6.81 2.51
CA GLU A 51 17.11 -7.65 3.03
C GLU A 51 15.74 -7.02 2.77
N ILE A 52 15.65 -5.68 2.91
CA ILE A 52 14.46 -4.92 2.58
C ILE A 52 14.14 -5.04 1.08
N LEU A 53 15.13 -4.87 0.21
CA LEU A 53 14.94 -4.98 -1.23
C LEU A 53 14.58 -6.41 -1.65
N ALA A 54 15.21 -7.43 -1.05
CA ALA A 54 14.86 -8.83 -1.30
C ALA A 54 13.42 -9.18 -0.89
N HIS A 55 12.88 -8.52 0.14
CA HIS A 55 11.48 -8.68 0.56
C HIS A 55 10.49 -8.13 -0.48
N TYR A 56 10.76 -6.95 -1.06
CA TYR A 56 9.85 -6.30 -2.01
C TYR A 56 10.04 -6.73 -3.47
N PHE A 57 11.23 -7.21 -3.82
CA PHE A 57 11.59 -7.57 -5.20
C PHE A 57 12.12 -9.00 -5.25
N ALA A 58 11.21 -9.98 -5.15
CA ALA A 58 11.56 -11.39 -5.17
C ALA A 58 12.37 -11.77 -6.42
N GLY A 59 13.52 -12.41 -6.22
CA GLY A 59 14.43 -12.83 -7.29
C GLY A 59 15.32 -11.73 -7.88
N ALA A 60 15.22 -10.48 -7.41
CA ALA A 60 16.13 -9.43 -7.84
C ALA A 60 17.57 -9.64 -7.34
N GLN A 61 18.55 -9.23 -8.15
CA GLN A 61 19.96 -9.27 -7.79
C GLN A 61 20.53 -7.86 -7.70
N LEU A 62 21.26 -7.57 -6.63
CA LEU A 62 22.02 -6.34 -6.50
C LEU A 62 23.30 -6.43 -7.33
N ARG A 63 23.55 -5.40 -8.15
CA ARG A 63 24.77 -5.28 -8.96
C ARG A 63 25.38 -3.91 -8.75
N LYS A 64 26.67 -3.89 -8.44
CA LYS A 64 27.48 -2.66 -8.43
C LYS A 64 27.94 -2.41 -9.86
N LEU A 65 27.55 -1.27 -10.44
CA LEU A 65 27.85 -0.92 -11.84
C LEU A 65 29.17 -0.14 -12.00
N TYR A 66 29.64 0.49 -10.93
CA TYR A 66 30.85 1.30 -10.85
C TYR A 66 31.39 1.28 -9.41
#